data_AF-D1BDG8-F1
#
_entry.id   AF-D1BDG8-F1
#
_cell.length_a   1.000
_cell.length_b   1.000
_cell.length_c   1.000
_cell.angle_alpha   90.00
_cell.angle_beta   90.00
_cell.angle_gamma   90.00
#
_symmetry.space_group_name_H-M   'P 1'
#
loop_
_entity.id
_entity.type
_entity.pdbx_description
1 polymer ?
#
loop_
_entity_poly.entity_id
_entity_poly.type
_entity_poly.pdbx_seq_one_letter_code
_entity_poly.pdbx_strand_id
1 'polypeptide(L)'
;MKMPFSRKPAAAALPPGVTEVWAAEENSVVVHLPFDSSSPDASLVADTLSDAIVAVVRAVQAGDFGHSIPEGTSGAGVQIQVDATTPLGPLAKRNVEILQERLGRSIPLSVVEQPLPVVVEEEPAKAAPKAVAAPVAPVVRGPEPSEGLVPAVFVWDEENERLRTEIVLLGETGADAQTQVDLRRLVELTIASLASPSVRETVPADAPSDYAVWVTVVVNEDAAGPLTEKMFTDGEEQFEDTRVDFVAMTEPRETVEEMLAGR
;
A
#
# COMPACT_ATOMS: atom_id res chain seq x y z
N MET A 1 31.50 -11.32 -32.42
CA MET A 1 31.07 -9.97 -32.02
C MET A 1 29.63 -10.06 -31.54
N LYS A 2 29.40 -9.70 -30.27
CA LYS A 2 28.13 -9.53 -29.52
C LYS A 2 26.93 -10.41 -29.90
N MET A 3 26.68 -11.42 -29.05
CA MET A 3 25.32 -11.86 -28.71
C MET A 3 24.73 -10.78 -27.78
N PRO A 4 23.67 -10.04 -28.14
CA PRO A 4 22.89 -9.28 -27.17
C PRO A 4 21.70 -10.13 -26.71
N PHE A 5 21.17 -9.79 -25.53
CA PHE A 5 20.01 -10.42 -24.86
C PHE A 5 20.36 -11.61 -23.96
N SER A 6 21.06 -11.24 -22.90
CA SER A 6 20.97 -11.88 -21.58
C SER A 6 19.53 -12.30 -21.26
N ARG A 7 19.39 -13.51 -20.72
CA ARG A 7 18.15 -14.04 -20.13
C ARG A 7 17.50 -12.98 -19.26
N LYS A 8 16.27 -12.62 -19.60
CA LYS A 8 15.36 -11.83 -18.75
C LYS A 8 15.35 -12.46 -17.35
N PRO A 9 15.43 -11.68 -16.26
CA PRO A 9 15.24 -12.20 -14.92
C PRO A 9 13.86 -12.87 -14.83
N ALA A 10 13.77 -13.92 -14.02
CA ALA A 10 12.60 -14.78 -13.89
C ALA A 10 11.31 -13.96 -13.70
N ALA A 11 10.24 -14.40 -14.35
CA ALA A 11 8.89 -13.89 -14.13
C ALA A 11 8.63 -13.81 -12.62
N ALA A 12 8.18 -12.66 -12.13
CA ALA A 12 7.56 -12.60 -10.82
C ALA A 12 6.42 -13.62 -10.86
N ALA A 13 6.49 -14.66 -10.03
CA ALA A 13 5.47 -15.68 -9.99
C ALA A 13 4.12 -15.00 -9.80
N LEU A 14 3.17 -15.30 -10.70
CA LEU A 14 1.80 -14.79 -10.57
C LEU A 14 1.27 -15.14 -9.17
N PRO A 15 0.47 -14.25 -8.55
CA PRO A 15 -0.20 -14.58 -7.30
C PRO A 15 -0.99 -15.90 -7.43
N PRO A 16 -1.03 -16.73 -6.39
CA PRO A 16 -1.70 -18.02 -6.47
C PRO A 16 -3.20 -17.83 -6.71
N GLY A 17 -3.76 -18.62 -7.63
CA GLY A 17 -5.20 -18.62 -7.91
C GLY A 17 -5.68 -17.56 -8.91
N VAL A 18 -4.78 -16.77 -9.50
CA VAL A 18 -5.15 -15.86 -10.60
C VAL A 18 -5.68 -16.65 -11.79
N THR A 19 -6.84 -16.26 -12.31
CA THR A 19 -7.48 -16.87 -13.49
C THR A 19 -7.88 -15.82 -14.53
N GLU A 20 -8.19 -16.23 -15.75
CA GLU A 20 -8.68 -15.33 -16.80
C GLU A 20 -9.96 -15.86 -17.45
N VAL A 21 -10.88 -14.95 -17.82
CA VAL A 21 -12.14 -15.26 -18.49
C VAL A 21 -12.39 -14.26 -19.61
N TRP A 22 -12.90 -14.75 -20.74
CA TRP A 22 -13.32 -13.88 -21.85
C TRP A 22 -14.69 -13.24 -21.57
N ALA A 23 -14.74 -11.90 -21.57
CA ALA A 23 -15.96 -11.12 -21.47
C ALA A 23 -16.37 -10.61 -22.86
N ALA A 24 -17.28 -11.35 -23.50
CA ALA A 24 -17.72 -11.06 -24.88
C ALA A 24 -18.40 -9.70 -25.04
N GLU A 25 -19.13 -9.23 -24.02
CA GLU A 25 -19.85 -7.95 -24.06
C GLU A 25 -18.89 -6.74 -24.03
N GLU A 26 -17.76 -6.89 -23.37
CA GLU A 26 -16.76 -5.84 -23.19
C GLU A 26 -15.59 -5.97 -24.17
N ASN A 27 -15.59 -7.03 -25.00
CA ASN A 27 -14.50 -7.41 -25.89
C ASN A 27 -13.14 -7.43 -25.14
N SER A 28 -13.13 -8.00 -23.94
CA SER A 28 -12.00 -7.96 -23.03
C SER A 28 -11.74 -9.30 -22.33
N VAL A 29 -10.51 -9.51 -21.91
CA VAL A 29 -10.14 -10.60 -20.99
C VAL A 29 -10.16 -10.05 -19.57
N VAL A 30 -10.97 -10.64 -18.70
CA VAL A 30 -11.06 -10.31 -17.28
C VAL A 30 -10.12 -11.24 -16.51
N VAL A 31 -9.09 -10.67 -15.92
CA VAL A 31 -8.15 -11.35 -15.03
C VAL A 31 -8.65 -11.25 -13.60
N HIS A 32 -9.03 -12.39 -13.04
CA HIS A 32 -9.55 -12.54 -11.69
C HIS A 32 -8.40 -12.76 -10.70
N LEU A 33 -8.23 -11.80 -9.79
CA LEU A 33 -7.26 -11.84 -8.70
C LEU A 33 -8.01 -12.14 -7.39
N PRO A 34 -7.98 -13.38 -6.89
CA PRO A 34 -8.56 -13.67 -5.58
C PRO A 34 -7.74 -12.99 -4.49
N PHE A 35 -8.43 -12.31 -3.56
CA PHE A 35 -7.77 -11.60 -2.48
C PHE A 35 -8.49 -11.80 -1.14
N ASP A 36 -7.72 -12.12 -0.11
CA ASP A 36 -8.22 -12.27 1.25
C ASP A 36 -7.77 -11.09 2.12
N SER A 37 -8.71 -10.20 2.44
CA SER A 37 -8.50 -9.06 3.35
C SER A 37 -8.84 -9.37 4.81
N SER A 38 -8.96 -10.65 5.20
CA SER A 38 -9.34 -11.03 6.57
C SER A 38 -8.27 -10.74 7.63
N SER A 39 -7.06 -10.35 7.22
CA SER A 39 -6.00 -9.96 8.14
C SER A 39 -6.39 -8.71 8.93
N PRO A 40 -6.16 -8.69 10.26
CA PRO A 40 -6.43 -7.51 11.09
C PRO A 40 -5.44 -6.36 10.82
N ASP A 41 -4.30 -6.65 10.21
CA ASP A 41 -3.31 -5.66 9.80
C ASP A 41 -3.72 -5.04 8.45
N ALA A 42 -4.35 -3.87 8.51
CA ALA A 42 -4.86 -3.16 7.34
C ALA A 42 -3.74 -2.70 6.38
N SER A 43 -2.54 -2.44 6.89
CA SER A 43 -1.39 -1.99 6.08
C SER A 43 -0.78 -3.19 5.34
N LEU A 44 -0.61 -4.33 6.00
CA LEU A 44 -0.23 -5.57 5.32
C LEU A 44 -1.24 -5.95 4.24
N VAL A 45 -2.54 -5.81 4.52
CA VAL A 45 -3.60 -6.05 3.52
C VAL A 45 -3.45 -5.09 2.34
N ALA A 46 -3.22 -3.80 2.59
CA ALA A 46 -3.08 -2.81 1.53
C ALA A 46 -1.80 -3.01 0.68
N ASP A 47 -0.67 -3.32 1.31
CA ASP A 47 0.62 -3.60 0.67
C ASP A 47 0.51 -4.88 -0.18
N THR A 48 -0.01 -5.97 0.42
CA THR A 48 -0.18 -7.26 -0.27
C THR A 48 -1.12 -7.13 -1.46
N LEU A 49 -2.21 -6.36 -1.34
CA LEU A 49 -3.12 -6.09 -2.44
C LEU A 49 -2.42 -5.31 -3.57
N SER A 50 -1.65 -4.29 -3.21
CA SER A 50 -0.94 -3.45 -4.18
C SER A 50 0.11 -4.24 -4.93
N ASP A 51 0.92 -5.04 -4.21
CA ASP A 51 1.92 -5.93 -4.80
C ASP A 51 1.30 -6.97 -5.72
N ALA A 52 0.17 -7.57 -5.32
CA ALA A 52 -0.55 -8.55 -6.12
C ALA A 52 -1.09 -7.93 -7.43
N ILE A 53 -1.68 -6.72 -7.35
CA ILE A 53 -2.16 -5.99 -8.54
C ILE A 53 -0.98 -5.64 -9.45
N VAL A 54 0.11 -5.11 -8.91
CA VAL A 54 1.31 -4.75 -9.71
C VAL A 54 1.91 -5.99 -10.38
N ALA A 55 1.96 -7.14 -9.70
CA ALA A 55 2.43 -8.39 -10.28
C ALA A 55 1.54 -8.82 -11.47
N VAL A 56 0.21 -8.74 -11.34
CA VAL A 56 -0.72 -9.04 -12.42
C VAL A 56 -0.56 -8.06 -13.59
N VAL A 57 -0.43 -6.75 -13.33
CA VAL A 57 -0.20 -5.73 -14.37
C VAL A 57 1.08 -6.03 -15.16
N ARG A 58 2.18 -6.39 -14.47
CA ARG A 58 3.44 -6.75 -15.12
C ARG A 58 3.29 -7.99 -16.01
N ALA A 59 2.52 -8.99 -15.57
CA ALA A 59 2.23 -10.18 -16.36
C ALA A 59 1.32 -9.90 -17.57
N VAL A 60 0.34 -8.99 -17.43
CA VAL A 60 -0.46 -8.49 -18.56
C VAL A 60 0.43 -7.79 -19.59
N GLN A 61 1.33 -6.90 -19.15
CA GLN A 61 2.28 -6.23 -20.03
C GLN A 61 3.30 -7.18 -20.67
N ALA A 62 3.62 -8.29 -20.00
CA ALA A 62 4.48 -9.35 -20.54
C ALA A 62 3.77 -10.23 -21.58
N GLY A 63 2.44 -10.15 -21.68
CA GLY A 63 1.65 -10.96 -22.60
C GLY A 63 1.32 -12.36 -22.06
N ASP A 64 1.34 -12.55 -20.74
CA ASP A 64 1.07 -13.84 -20.11
C ASP A 64 -0.44 -14.19 -20.06
N PHE A 65 -1.30 -13.24 -20.44
CA PHE A 65 -2.77 -13.36 -20.50
C PHE A 65 -3.29 -13.17 -21.92
N GLY A 66 -4.47 -13.73 -22.22
CA GLY A 66 -5.11 -13.65 -23.55
C GLY A 66 -5.40 -15.00 -24.21
N HIS A 67 -5.20 -16.11 -23.50
CA HIS A 67 -5.47 -17.46 -24.02
C HIS A 67 -6.97 -17.75 -24.14
N SER A 68 -7.79 -17.03 -23.37
CA SER A 68 -9.25 -17.11 -23.40
C SER A 68 -9.89 -16.38 -24.60
N ILE A 69 -9.12 -15.61 -25.38
CA ILE A 69 -9.65 -14.83 -26.52
C ILE A 69 -10.07 -15.79 -27.66
N PRO A 70 -11.32 -15.73 -28.16
CA PRO A 70 -11.77 -16.53 -29.30
C PRO A 70 -11.02 -16.18 -30.59
N GLU A 71 -10.77 -17.19 -31.43
CA GLU A 71 -10.12 -17.00 -32.73
C GLU A 71 -10.89 -15.98 -33.61
N GLY A 72 -10.15 -15.08 -34.26
CA GLY A 72 -10.72 -14.04 -35.14
C GLY A 72 -11.13 -12.75 -34.42
N THR A 73 -11.00 -12.68 -33.10
CA THR A 73 -11.25 -11.47 -32.32
C THR A 73 -10.12 -10.45 -32.55
N SER A 74 -10.48 -9.17 -32.73
CA SER A 74 -9.52 -8.08 -32.91
C SER A 74 -9.81 -6.94 -31.95
N GLY A 75 -8.77 -6.22 -31.52
CA GLY A 75 -8.91 -5.10 -30.58
C GLY A 75 -9.37 -5.50 -29.17
N ALA A 76 -9.07 -6.73 -28.74
CA ALA A 76 -9.40 -7.21 -27.40
C ALA A 76 -8.62 -6.43 -26.33
N GLY A 77 -9.31 -5.99 -25.28
CA GLY A 77 -8.72 -5.35 -24.10
C GLY A 77 -8.41 -6.34 -22.98
N VAL A 78 -7.76 -5.86 -21.91
CA VAL A 78 -7.55 -6.63 -20.67
C VAL A 78 -8.02 -5.82 -19.49
N GLN A 79 -8.76 -6.46 -18.59
CA GLN A 79 -9.29 -5.93 -17.34
C GLN A 79 -8.73 -6.75 -16.17
N ILE A 80 -8.50 -6.10 -15.03
CA ILE A 80 -8.18 -6.76 -13.77
C ILE A 80 -9.38 -6.61 -12.83
N GLN A 81 -9.83 -7.72 -12.25
CA GLN A 81 -10.86 -7.75 -11.23
C GLN A 81 -10.29 -8.36 -9.94
N VAL A 82 -10.33 -7.61 -8.86
CA VAL A 82 -10.00 -8.11 -7.53
C VAL A 82 -11.24 -8.74 -6.92
N ASP A 83 -11.19 -10.04 -6.64
CA ASP A 83 -12.26 -10.80 -6.00
C ASP A 83 -11.96 -10.89 -4.50
N ALA A 84 -12.47 -9.91 -3.73
CA ALA A 84 -12.23 -9.83 -2.30
C ALA A 84 -13.26 -10.68 -1.53
N THR A 85 -12.78 -11.63 -0.72
CA THR A 85 -13.62 -12.52 0.10
C THR A 85 -14.16 -11.84 1.37
N THR A 86 -13.55 -10.74 1.78
CA THR A 86 -14.01 -9.88 2.87
C THR A 86 -14.04 -8.42 2.40
N PRO A 87 -14.85 -7.54 3.01
CA PRO A 87 -14.86 -6.13 2.63
C PRO A 87 -13.49 -5.49 2.84
N LEU A 88 -13.00 -4.74 1.83
CA LEU A 88 -11.71 -4.07 1.95
C LEU A 88 -11.79 -2.95 3.00
N GLY A 89 -10.76 -2.85 3.82
CA GLY A 89 -10.58 -1.72 4.74
C GLY A 89 -10.33 -0.41 3.99
N PRO A 90 -10.51 0.76 4.65
CA PRO A 90 -10.36 2.07 4.00
C PRO A 90 -9.01 2.29 3.31
N LEU A 91 -7.92 1.75 3.87
CA LEU A 91 -6.57 1.87 3.30
C LEU A 91 -6.42 1.05 2.01
N ALA A 92 -6.85 -0.21 2.02
CA ALA A 92 -6.85 -1.05 0.83
C ALA A 92 -7.74 -0.47 -0.29
N LYS A 93 -8.89 0.11 0.07
CA LYS A 93 -9.76 0.85 -0.88
C LYS A 93 -9.04 2.05 -1.49
N ARG A 94 -8.35 2.84 -0.66
CA ARG A 94 -7.61 4.01 -1.14
C ARG A 94 -6.46 3.64 -2.08
N ASN A 95 -5.74 2.55 -1.78
CA ASN A 95 -4.67 2.07 -2.66
C ASN A 95 -5.23 1.59 -4.01
N VAL A 96 -6.38 0.89 -4.00
CA VAL A 96 -7.08 0.53 -5.24
C VAL A 96 -7.47 1.77 -6.03
N GLU A 97 -8.04 2.80 -5.41
CA GLU A 97 -8.41 4.05 -6.10
C GLU A 97 -7.18 4.71 -6.76
N ILE A 98 -6.06 4.79 -6.05
CA ILE A 98 -4.80 5.33 -6.58
C ILE A 98 -4.31 4.48 -7.77
N LEU A 99 -4.38 3.16 -7.66
CA LEU A 99 -4.00 2.26 -8.75
C LEU A 99 -4.96 2.37 -9.94
N GLN A 100 -6.25 2.55 -9.71
CA GLN A 100 -7.25 2.82 -10.75
C GLN A 100 -6.92 4.12 -11.49
N GLU A 101 -6.57 5.18 -10.77
CA GLU A 101 -6.16 6.46 -11.37
C GLU A 101 -4.86 6.31 -12.19
N ARG A 102 -3.86 5.59 -11.66
CA ARG A 102 -2.55 5.37 -12.33
C ARG A 102 -2.66 4.47 -13.57
N LEU A 103 -3.47 3.41 -13.52
CA LEU A 103 -3.69 2.51 -14.65
C LEU A 103 -4.60 3.14 -15.72
N GLY A 104 -5.47 4.07 -15.30
CA GLY A 104 -6.31 4.86 -16.18
C GLY A 104 -7.17 4.01 -17.11
N ARG A 105 -7.24 4.39 -18.40
CA ARG A 105 -8.00 3.65 -19.43
C ARG A 105 -7.23 2.46 -20.01
N SER A 106 -5.97 2.28 -19.66
CA SER A 106 -5.08 1.32 -20.32
C SER A 106 -5.33 -0.11 -19.85
N ILE A 107 -5.62 -0.30 -18.56
CA ILE A 107 -6.04 -1.58 -17.97
C ILE A 107 -7.09 -1.25 -16.89
N PRO A 108 -8.39 -1.42 -17.19
CA PRO A 108 -9.45 -1.21 -16.20
C PRO A 108 -9.24 -2.12 -14.97
N LEU A 109 -9.33 -1.54 -13.78
CA LEU A 109 -9.23 -2.24 -12.49
C LEU A 109 -10.56 -2.12 -11.74
N SER A 110 -11.17 -3.24 -11.38
CA SER A 110 -12.40 -3.29 -10.58
C SER A 110 -12.20 -4.13 -9.31
N VAL A 111 -13.04 -3.89 -8.30
CA VAL A 111 -13.09 -4.69 -7.07
C VAL A 111 -14.50 -5.22 -6.90
N VAL A 112 -14.61 -6.53 -6.68
CA VAL A 112 -15.85 -7.20 -6.32
C VAL A 112 -15.68 -7.72 -4.90
N GLU A 113 -16.35 -7.05 -3.95
CA GLU A 113 -16.45 -7.52 -2.57
C GLU A 113 -17.61 -8.51 -2.48
N GLN A 114 -17.31 -9.80 -2.33
CA GLN A 114 -18.33 -10.80 -2.02
C GLN A 114 -18.34 -11.01 -0.51
N PRO A 115 -19.35 -10.53 0.23
CA PRO A 115 -19.44 -10.82 1.65
C PRO A 115 -19.63 -12.32 1.84
N LEU A 116 -18.72 -12.96 2.59
CA LEU A 116 -18.98 -14.28 3.15
C LEU A 116 -20.33 -14.22 3.90
N PRO A 117 -21.27 -15.13 3.62
CA PRO A 117 -22.48 -15.21 4.43
C PRO A 117 -22.07 -15.43 5.88
N VAL A 118 -22.56 -14.54 6.76
CA VAL A 118 -22.33 -14.62 8.21
C VAL A 118 -22.71 -16.02 8.68
N VAL A 119 -21.70 -16.83 9.02
CA VAL A 119 -21.90 -18.13 9.64
C VAL A 119 -22.33 -17.86 11.07
N VAL A 120 -23.65 -17.86 11.28
CA VAL A 120 -24.27 -17.99 12.60
C VAL A 120 -23.83 -19.33 13.19
N GLU A 121 -23.38 -19.32 14.45
CA GLU A 121 -23.00 -20.49 15.22
C GLU A 121 -24.02 -21.64 15.06
N GLU A 122 -23.51 -22.85 14.77
CA GLU A 122 -24.26 -24.08 14.51
C GLU A 122 -24.96 -24.67 15.75
N GLU A 123 -26.14 -25.25 15.54
CA GLU A 123 -26.50 -26.58 16.06
C GLU A 123 -27.37 -27.33 14.99
N PRO A 124 -27.36 -28.67 14.92
CA PRO A 124 -26.50 -29.39 13.98
C PRO A 124 -27.29 -30.34 13.05
N ALA A 125 -26.81 -30.59 11.82
CA ALA A 125 -27.06 -31.87 11.12
C ALA A 125 -26.23 -32.09 9.85
N LYS A 126 -25.53 -33.24 9.85
CA LYS A 126 -25.17 -34.12 8.72
C LYS A 126 -24.00 -33.72 7.78
N ALA A 127 -22.82 -34.18 8.22
CA ALA A 127 -21.94 -35.15 7.55
C ALA A 127 -21.56 -34.99 6.05
N ALA A 128 -20.25 -34.71 5.90
CA ALA A 128 -19.25 -35.18 4.91
C ALA A 128 -18.96 -34.31 3.66
N PRO A 129 -17.71 -34.31 3.12
CA PRO A 129 -16.51 -35.07 3.50
C PRO A 129 -15.29 -34.22 3.92
N LYS A 130 -14.36 -34.84 4.65
CA LYS A 130 -13.09 -34.27 5.13
C LYS A 130 -12.21 -33.78 3.99
N ALA A 131 -12.05 -32.46 3.86
CA ALA A 131 -10.90 -31.87 3.21
C ALA A 131 -9.71 -31.96 4.17
N VAL A 132 -8.60 -32.50 3.68
CA VAL A 132 -7.34 -32.61 4.41
C VAL A 132 -6.82 -31.19 4.65
N ALA A 133 -6.84 -30.74 5.91
CA ALA A 133 -6.21 -29.49 6.31
C ALA A 133 -4.71 -29.60 6.04
N ALA A 134 -4.21 -28.81 5.08
CA ALA A 134 -2.80 -28.53 4.98
C ALA A 134 -2.34 -27.83 6.28
N PRO A 135 -1.17 -28.15 6.83
CA PRO A 135 -0.67 -27.46 8.02
C PRO A 135 -0.47 -25.99 7.68
N VAL A 136 -1.29 -25.12 8.30
CA VAL A 136 -1.13 -23.67 8.27
C VAL A 136 0.23 -23.38 8.89
N ALA A 137 1.18 -22.92 8.08
CA ALA A 137 2.45 -22.43 8.60
C ALA A 137 2.15 -21.30 9.60
N PRO A 138 2.82 -21.24 10.76
CA PRO A 138 2.60 -20.16 11.72
C PRO A 138 2.97 -18.84 11.04
N VAL A 139 1.95 -18.01 10.75
CA VAL A 139 2.13 -16.62 10.34
C VAL A 139 2.71 -15.89 11.53
N VAL A 140 4.01 -15.57 11.46
CA VAL A 140 4.66 -14.69 12.43
C VAL A 140 4.04 -13.30 12.22
N ARG A 141 3.10 -12.91 13.08
CA ARG A 141 2.56 -11.54 13.09
C ARG A 141 3.68 -10.58 13.46
N GLY A 142 3.87 -9.52 12.68
CA GLY A 142 4.73 -8.41 13.06
C GLY A 142 4.21 -7.69 14.31
N PRO A 143 4.99 -6.75 14.88
CA PRO A 143 4.52 -5.92 15.97
C PRO A 143 3.31 -5.08 15.57
N GLU A 144 2.39 -4.83 16.49
CA GLU A 144 1.30 -3.87 16.32
C GLU A 144 1.82 -2.44 16.61
N PRO A 145 1.23 -1.38 16.01
CA PRO A 145 1.64 -0.01 16.31
C PRO A 145 1.47 0.33 17.78
N SER A 146 2.43 1.05 18.35
CA SER A 146 2.38 1.57 19.71
C SER A 146 1.13 2.42 19.92
N GLU A 147 0.55 2.31 21.12
CA GLU A 147 -0.59 3.14 21.50
C GLU A 147 -0.16 4.61 21.65
N GLY A 148 -1.08 5.54 21.39
CA GLY A 148 -0.84 6.97 21.63
C GLY A 148 -0.02 7.71 20.58
N LEU A 149 0.23 7.12 19.41
CA LEU A 149 0.82 7.81 18.26
C LEU A 149 -0.11 8.94 17.77
N VAL A 150 0.39 10.18 17.76
CA VAL A 150 -0.35 11.38 17.37
C VAL A 150 0.23 11.93 16.07
N PRO A 151 -0.60 12.34 15.08
CA PRO A 151 -0.11 12.97 13.85
C PRO A 151 0.72 14.22 14.15
N ALA A 152 1.74 14.46 13.33
CA ALA A 152 2.52 15.69 13.43
C ALA A 152 1.71 16.90 12.97
N VAL A 153 1.98 18.04 13.61
CA VAL A 153 1.26 19.29 13.37
C VAL A 153 1.86 20.01 12.16
N PHE A 154 1.01 20.34 11.18
CA PHE A 154 1.42 21.17 10.06
C PHE A 154 1.51 22.63 10.43
N VAL A 155 2.52 23.31 9.90
CA VAL A 155 2.75 24.74 10.03
C VAL A 155 2.99 25.31 8.64
N TRP A 156 2.45 26.50 8.36
CA TRP A 156 2.77 27.21 7.13
C TRP A 156 4.14 27.88 7.24
N ASP A 157 5.00 27.64 6.25
CA ASP A 157 6.32 28.25 6.10
C ASP A 157 6.19 29.45 5.16
N GLU A 158 6.05 30.65 5.73
CA GLU A 158 5.87 31.89 4.96
C GLU A 158 7.06 32.20 4.04
N GLU A 159 8.27 31.83 4.42
CA GLU A 159 9.49 32.13 3.66
C GLU A 159 9.56 31.30 2.37
N ASN A 160 9.08 30.05 2.43
CA ASN A 160 9.15 29.10 1.33
C ASN A 160 7.80 28.79 0.68
N GLU A 161 6.74 29.50 1.07
CA GLU A 161 5.36 29.35 0.58
C GLU A 161 4.88 27.88 0.53
N ARG A 162 5.15 27.13 1.60
CA ARG A 162 4.87 25.69 1.67
C ARG A 162 4.30 25.30 3.02
N LEU A 163 3.60 24.17 3.05
CA LEU A 163 3.18 23.56 4.29
C LEU A 163 4.30 22.64 4.79
N ARG A 164 4.69 22.73 6.06
CA ARG A 164 5.74 21.88 6.64
C ARG A 164 5.24 21.11 7.84
N THR A 165 5.77 19.92 8.06
CA THR A 165 5.56 19.13 9.27
C THR A 165 6.79 18.31 9.57
N GLU A 166 6.95 17.92 10.83
CA GLU A 166 8.09 17.17 11.28
C GLU A 166 7.63 16.06 12.24
N ILE A 167 7.83 14.81 11.83
CA ILE A 167 7.56 13.60 12.60
C ILE A 167 8.86 13.22 13.31
N VAL A 168 8.85 13.25 14.64
CA VAL A 168 10.00 12.84 15.45
C VAL A 168 9.56 11.64 16.27
N LEU A 169 10.29 10.53 16.14
CA LEU A 169 10.00 9.28 16.83
C LEU A 169 11.22 8.84 17.63
N LEU A 170 11.02 8.58 18.91
CA LEU A 170 12.02 7.96 19.79
C LEU A 170 11.71 6.47 19.94
N GLY A 171 12.39 5.65 19.16
CA GLY A 171 12.31 4.19 19.22
C GLY A 171 13.19 3.57 20.30
N GLU A 172 12.84 2.36 20.73
CA GLU A 172 13.67 1.55 21.62
C GLU A 172 14.94 1.03 20.90
N THR A 173 16.07 0.95 21.60
CA THR A 173 17.33 0.48 21.03
C THR A 173 17.19 -0.93 20.45
N GLY A 174 17.53 -1.09 19.16
CA GLY A 174 17.46 -2.38 18.45
C GLY A 174 16.05 -2.82 18.06
N ALA A 175 15.02 -1.99 18.27
CA ALA A 175 13.63 -2.30 17.95
C ALA A 175 13.23 -1.84 16.53
N ASP A 176 14.02 -2.19 15.51
CA ASP A 176 13.82 -1.74 14.12
C ASP A 176 12.43 -2.07 13.58
N ALA A 177 11.94 -3.30 13.81
CA ALA A 177 10.61 -3.71 13.35
C ALA A 177 9.47 -2.90 13.99
N GLN A 178 9.57 -2.59 15.29
CA GLN A 178 8.57 -1.77 15.98
C GLN A 178 8.66 -0.31 15.51
N THR A 179 9.88 0.22 15.41
CA THR A 179 10.17 1.59 14.96
C THR A 179 9.61 1.82 13.57
N GLN A 180 9.80 0.87 12.66
CA GLN A 180 9.26 0.92 11.31
C GLN A 180 7.72 0.94 11.28
N VAL A 181 7.06 0.11 12.12
CA VAL A 181 5.60 0.07 12.21
C VAL A 181 5.04 1.38 12.79
N ASP A 182 5.63 1.88 13.88
CA ASP A 182 5.19 3.11 14.53
C ASP A 182 5.38 4.33 13.62
N LEU A 183 6.51 4.37 12.92
CA LEU A 183 6.82 5.43 12.00
C LEU A 183 5.86 5.43 10.80
N ARG A 184 5.61 4.27 10.21
CA ARG A 184 4.60 4.12 9.15
C ARG A 184 3.26 4.66 9.62
N ARG A 185 2.83 4.27 10.81
CA ARG A 185 1.57 4.72 11.38
C ARG A 185 1.53 6.24 11.59
N LEU A 186 2.62 6.85 12.06
CA LEU A 186 2.73 8.29 12.22
C LEU A 186 2.67 9.03 10.88
N VAL A 187 3.33 8.53 9.84
CA VAL A 187 3.27 9.10 8.49
C VAL A 187 1.85 9.01 7.96
N GLU A 188 1.17 7.87 8.08
CA GLU A 188 -0.24 7.70 7.68
C GLU A 188 -1.16 8.71 8.37
N LEU A 189 -1.09 8.80 9.70
CA LEU A 189 -1.91 9.71 10.50
C LEU A 189 -1.64 11.17 10.09
N THR A 190 -0.37 11.52 9.89
CA THR A 190 0.05 12.87 9.51
C THR A 190 -0.47 13.23 8.12
N ILE A 191 -0.26 12.40 7.10
CA ILE A 191 -0.77 12.65 5.75
C ILE A 191 -2.31 12.72 5.74
N ALA A 192 -3.00 11.85 6.48
CA ALA A 192 -4.46 11.91 6.60
C ALA A 192 -4.95 13.24 7.19
N SER A 193 -4.17 13.84 8.11
CA SER A 193 -4.53 15.12 8.73
C SER A 193 -4.49 16.31 7.77
N LEU A 194 -3.81 16.22 6.61
CA LEU A 194 -3.83 17.26 5.56
C LEU A 194 -5.25 17.61 5.08
N ALA A 195 -6.16 16.64 5.13
CA ALA A 195 -7.55 16.85 4.74
C ALA A 195 -8.38 17.56 5.83
N SER A 196 -7.85 17.71 7.04
CA SER A 196 -8.58 18.28 8.17
C SER A 196 -8.83 19.78 8.02
N PRO A 197 -9.95 20.31 8.55
CA PRO A 197 -10.21 21.74 8.57
C PRO A 197 -9.09 22.54 9.25
N SER A 198 -8.58 22.05 10.38
CA SER A 198 -7.53 22.71 11.16
C SER A 198 -6.26 22.94 10.34
N VAL A 199 -5.86 21.98 9.50
CA VAL A 199 -4.68 22.15 8.63
C VAL A 199 -4.98 23.10 7.47
N ARG A 200 -6.18 23.02 6.87
CA ARG A 200 -6.56 23.95 5.79
C ARG A 200 -6.59 25.41 6.24
N GLU A 201 -6.99 25.66 7.49
CA GLU A 201 -7.01 26.99 8.09
C GLU A 201 -5.60 27.57 8.31
N THR A 202 -4.55 26.73 8.34
CA THR A 202 -3.16 27.21 8.42
C THR A 202 -2.63 27.76 7.10
N VAL A 203 -3.23 27.40 5.97
CA VAL A 203 -2.78 27.83 4.64
C VAL A 203 -3.36 29.22 4.32
N PRO A 204 -2.53 30.22 3.99
CA PRO A 204 -3.00 31.54 3.60
C PRO A 204 -3.90 31.50 2.35
N ALA A 205 -4.86 32.42 2.29
CA ALA A 205 -5.83 32.47 1.19
C ALA A 205 -5.21 32.81 -0.18
N ASP A 206 -4.03 33.43 -0.18
CA ASP A 206 -3.23 33.80 -1.34
C ASP A 206 -2.14 32.77 -1.68
N ALA A 207 -2.06 31.66 -0.95
CA ALA A 207 -1.12 30.58 -1.25
C ALA A 207 -1.36 29.99 -2.66
N PRO A 208 -0.30 29.60 -3.38
CA PRO A 208 -0.41 28.92 -4.67
C PRO A 208 -1.27 27.65 -4.57
N SER A 209 -2.11 27.34 -5.55
CA SER A 209 -2.96 26.13 -5.50
C SER A 209 -2.17 24.81 -5.48
N ASP A 210 -0.90 24.86 -5.87
CA ASP A 210 0.05 23.76 -6.01
C ASP A 210 1.20 23.84 -4.99
N TYR A 211 1.01 24.53 -3.84
CA TYR A 211 2.03 24.60 -2.78
C TYR A 211 2.56 23.21 -2.38
N ALA A 212 3.86 23.14 -2.13
CA ALA A 212 4.53 21.93 -1.68
C ALA A 212 4.18 21.61 -0.21
N VAL A 213 4.23 20.34 0.14
CA VAL A 213 4.04 19.83 1.50
C VAL A 213 5.32 19.12 1.92
N TRP A 214 6.11 19.75 2.78
CA TRP A 214 7.35 19.19 3.27
C TRP A 214 7.10 18.35 4.53
N VAL A 215 7.43 17.06 4.47
CA VAL A 215 7.31 16.12 5.58
C VAL A 215 8.71 15.66 5.94
N THR A 216 9.20 16.09 7.11
CA THR A 216 10.47 15.62 7.65
C THR A 216 10.22 14.51 8.66
N VAL A 217 10.93 13.41 8.53
CA VAL A 217 10.90 12.28 9.45
C VAL A 217 12.26 12.14 10.12
N VAL A 218 12.28 12.13 11.44
CA VAL A 218 13.49 11.97 12.24
C VAL A 218 13.28 10.84 13.24
N VAL A 219 14.23 9.91 13.27
CA VAL A 219 14.23 8.79 14.22
C VAL A 219 15.64 8.59 14.79
N ASN A 220 15.75 8.00 15.97
CA ASN A 220 17.05 7.77 16.58
C ASN A 220 17.82 6.60 15.93
N GLU A 221 19.11 6.82 15.63
CA GLU A 221 20.02 5.88 14.95
C GLU A 221 20.08 4.49 15.57
N ASP A 222 19.99 4.40 16.91
CA ASP A 222 20.10 3.14 17.63
C ASP A 222 18.79 2.31 17.64
N ALA A 223 17.69 2.87 17.13
CA ALA A 223 16.42 2.18 16.91
C ALA A 223 16.19 1.85 15.43
N ALA A 224 16.66 2.70 14.50
CA ALA A 224 16.55 2.46 13.07
C ALA A 224 17.51 1.37 12.60
N GLY A 225 16.97 0.38 11.90
CA GLY A 225 17.73 -0.62 11.17
C GLY A 225 17.25 -0.76 9.72
N PRO A 226 17.58 -1.89 9.05
CA PRO A 226 17.30 -2.06 7.63
C PRO A 226 15.82 -1.94 7.24
N LEU A 227 14.87 -2.26 8.14
CA LEU A 227 13.44 -2.13 7.83
C LEU A 227 13.03 -0.66 7.81
N THR A 228 13.50 0.12 8.78
CA THR A 228 13.25 1.56 8.86
C THR A 228 13.93 2.30 7.69
N GLU A 229 15.18 1.96 7.36
CA GLU A 229 15.87 2.54 6.20
C GLU A 229 15.18 2.20 4.87
N LYS A 230 14.70 0.96 4.74
CA LYS A 230 13.90 0.58 3.56
C LYS A 230 12.63 1.43 3.48
N MET A 231 11.92 1.62 4.61
CA MET A 231 10.74 2.47 4.63
C MET A 231 11.05 3.91 4.21
N PHE A 232 12.20 4.46 4.59
CA PHE A 232 12.60 5.80 4.14
C PHE A 232 12.72 5.87 2.62
N THR A 233 13.40 4.89 2.02
CA THR A 233 13.56 4.79 0.57
C THR A 233 12.20 4.60 -0.12
N ASP A 234 11.39 3.66 0.38
CA ASP A 234 10.05 3.39 -0.15
C ASP A 234 9.15 4.65 -0.04
N GLY A 235 9.30 5.45 1.02
CA GLY A 235 8.59 6.70 1.23
C GLY A 235 9.00 7.79 0.24
N GLU A 236 10.30 7.98 0.01
CA GLU A 236 10.81 8.91 -1.01
C GLU A 236 10.29 8.54 -2.40
N GLU A 237 10.35 7.26 -2.78
CA GLU A 237 9.81 6.77 -4.05
C GLU A 237 8.28 6.91 -4.14
N GLN A 238 7.57 6.69 -3.03
CA GLN A 238 6.10 6.80 -3.00
C GLN A 238 5.62 8.22 -3.26
N PHE A 239 6.35 9.22 -2.77
CA PHE A 239 5.99 10.63 -2.90
C PHE A 239 6.69 11.34 -4.07
N GLU A 240 7.55 10.64 -4.82
CA GLU A 240 8.11 11.11 -6.08
C GLU A 240 6.98 11.57 -7.02
N ASP A 241 7.18 12.73 -7.67
CA ASP A 241 6.20 13.41 -8.53
C ASP A 241 4.88 13.81 -7.86
N THR A 242 4.81 13.79 -6.52
CA THR A 242 3.69 14.36 -5.77
C THR A 242 4.04 15.76 -5.26
N ARG A 243 3.06 16.48 -4.74
CA ARG A 243 3.31 17.75 -4.02
C ARG A 243 3.96 17.55 -2.64
N VAL A 244 4.14 16.30 -2.20
CA VAL A 244 4.74 15.99 -0.90
C VAL A 244 6.23 15.78 -1.11
N ASP A 245 7.04 16.60 -0.44
CA ASP A 245 8.49 16.41 -0.35
C ASP A 245 8.77 15.66 0.95
N PHE A 246 9.17 14.38 0.81
CA PHE A 246 9.40 13.48 1.93
C PHE A 246 10.90 13.35 2.17
N VAL A 247 11.35 13.80 3.35
CA VAL A 247 12.75 13.72 3.76
C VAL A 247 12.83 12.94 5.05
N ALA A 248 13.56 11.83 5.04
CA ALA A 248 13.76 11.02 6.23
C ALA A 248 15.24 10.95 6.62
N MET A 249 15.51 10.98 7.92
CA MET A 249 16.86 10.91 8.45
C MET A 249 16.90 10.22 9.81
N THR A 250 18.08 9.71 10.14
CA THR A 250 18.41 9.23 11.48
C THR A 250 19.28 10.25 12.19
N GLU A 251 19.04 10.46 13.48
CA GLU A 251 19.85 11.32 14.35
C GLU A 251 20.28 10.57 15.61
N PRO A 252 21.33 11.00 16.33
CA PRO A 252 21.66 10.46 17.63
C PRO A 252 20.47 10.54 18.60
N ARG A 253 20.32 9.54 19.48
CA ARG A 253 19.23 9.47 20.47
C ARG A 253 19.06 10.76 21.27
N GLU A 254 20.17 11.34 21.73
CA GLU A 254 20.18 12.58 22.50
C GLU A 254 19.57 13.75 21.70
N THR A 255 19.89 13.86 20.41
CA THR A 255 19.31 14.87 19.51
C THR A 255 17.79 14.68 19.39
N VAL A 256 17.33 13.44 19.20
CA VAL A 256 15.90 13.13 19.08
C VAL A 256 15.14 13.44 20.38
N GLU A 257 15.74 13.14 21.53
CA GLU A 257 15.19 13.50 22.84
C GLU A 257 15.09 15.03 23.03
N GLU A 258 16.11 15.79 22.62
CA GLU A 258 16.07 17.26 22.64
C GLU A 258 14.98 17.83 21.73
N MET A 259 14.84 17.28 20.52
CA MET A 259 13.80 17.68 19.57
C MET A 259 12.39 17.43 20.10
N LEU A 260 12.18 16.31 20.81
CA LEU A 260 10.90 16.03 21.47
C LEU A 260 10.65 16.94 22.66
N ALA A 261 11.68 17.32 23.42
CA ALA A 261 11.55 18.22 24.58
C ALA A 261 11.28 19.68 24.18
N GLY A 262 11.66 20.09 22.97
CA GLY A 262 11.44 21.43 22.44
C GLY A 262 10.07 21.70 21.81
N ARG A 263 9.18 20.70 21.80
CA ARG A 263 7.83 20.74 21.22
C ARG A 263 6.75 20.99 22.27
#